data_AF-F4ITS6-F1
#
_entry.id   AF-F4ITS6-F1
#
_cell.length_a   1.000
_cell.length_b   1.000
_cell.length_c   1.000
_cell.angle_alpha   90.00
_cell.angle_beta   90.00
_cell.angle_gamma   90.00
#
_symmetry.space_group_name_H-M   'P 1'
#
loop_
_entity.id
_entity.type
_entity.pdbx_description
1 polymer ?
#
loop_
_entity_poly.entity_id
_entity_poly.type
_entity_poly.pdbx_seq_one_letter_code
_entity_poly.pdbx_strand_id
1 'polypeptide(L)'
;MVHSLVNCAKRDPEVNEDTEKNYAELLTEELKQREAASMEKHKRVDTGLLEAKKITSSYQKEADKCNSGMETCEEAREKAEKALVEQKKLTSMWEQRARQKGYKDGATKSTVKSKSGTEVA
;
A
#
# COMPACT_ATOMS: atom_id res chain seq x y z
N MET A 1 -28.79 -32.43 51.47
CA MET A 1 -28.86 -31.41 50.40
C MET A 1 -29.28 -32.04 49.05
N VAL A 2 -30.19 -33.02 49.04
CA VAL A 2 -30.58 -33.77 47.81
C VAL A 2 -32.07 -33.56 47.44
N HIS A 3 -32.83 -32.91 48.33
CA HIS A 3 -34.28 -32.77 48.21
C HIS A 3 -34.73 -31.63 47.27
N SER A 4 -33.86 -30.65 46.99
CA SER A 4 -34.16 -29.56 46.05
C SER A 4 -33.96 -29.98 44.58
N LEU A 5 -33.00 -30.87 44.29
CA LEU A 5 -32.74 -31.38 42.94
C LEU A 5 -33.89 -32.27 42.43
N VAL A 6 -34.50 -33.10 43.28
CA VAL A 6 -35.63 -33.97 42.93
C VAL A 6 -36.91 -33.19 42.62
N ASN A 7 -37.08 -32.00 43.22
CA ASN A 7 -38.23 -31.15 42.93
C ASN A 7 -38.10 -30.35 41.63
N CYS A 8 -36.89 -30.18 41.07
CA CYS A 8 -36.68 -29.48 39.80
C CYS A 8 -37.04 -30.33 38.58
N ALA A 9 -37.08 -31.66 38.72
CA ALA A 9 -37.35 -32.61 37.64
C ALA A 9 -38.84 -33.03 37.54
N LYS A 10 -39.70 -32.54 38.45
CA LYS A 10 -41.14 -32.86 38.40
C LYS A 10 -41.80 -31.97 37.36
N ARG A 11 -42.64 -32.58 36.51
CA ARG A 11 -43.49 -31.87 35.57
C ARG A 11 -44.32 -30.85 36.34
N ASP A 12 -44.25 -29.60 35.90
CA ASP A 12 -45.07 -28.54 36.48
C ASP A 12 -46.54 -28.87 36.23
N PRO A 13 -47.36 -29.10 37.26
CA PRO A 13 -48.77 -29.44 37.10
C PRO A 13 -49.59 -28.33 36.42
N GLU A 14 -49.07 -27.10 36.35
CA GLU A 14 -49.69 -25.97 35.66
C GLU A 14 -49.46 -26.02 34.13
N VAL A 15 -48.48 -26.81 33.68
CA VAL A 15 -48.12 -26.96 32.26
C VAL A 15 -48.81 -28.20 31.69
N ASN A 16 -49.72 -27.97 30.75
CA ASN A 16 -50.40 -29.04 30.02
C ASN A 16 -49.60 -29.46 28.76
N GLU A 17 -49.99 -30.57 28.15
CA GLU A 17 -49.28 -31.13 26.99
C GLU A 17 -49.25 -30.16 25.78
N ASP A 18 -50.31 -29.38 25.58
CA ASP A 18 -50.38 -28.41 24.49
C ASP A 18 -49.40 -27.24 24.70
N THR A 19 -49.24 -26.79 25.95
CA THR A 19 -48.23 -25.78 26.29
C THR A 19 -46.81 -26.31 26.07
N GLU A 20 -46.51 -27.56 26.45
CA GLU A 20 -45.19 -28.17 26.20
C GLU A 20 -44.87 -28.27 24.70
N LYS A 21 -45.85 -28.67 23.89
CA LYS A 21 -45.70 -28.72 22.42
C LYS A 21 -45.44 -27.34 21.84
N ASN A 22 -46.18 -26.31 22.29
CA ASN A 22 -45.96 -24.94 21.84
C ASN A 22 -44.56 -24.42 22.19
N TYR A 23 -44.07 -24.69 23.41
CA TYR A 23 -42.69 -24.35 23.80
C TYR A 23 -41.64 -25.07 22.93
N ALA A 24 -41.85 -26.36 22.64
CA ALA A 24 -40.94 -27.13 21.78
C ALA A 24 -40.92 -26.60 20.34
N GLU A 25 -42.07 -26.21 19.80
CA GLU A 25 -42.18 -25.56 18.47
C GLU A 25 -41.46 -24.21 18.45
N LEU A 26 -41.68 -23.36 19.46
CA LEU A 26 -41.01 -22.06 19.59
C LEU A 26 -39.49 -22.20 19.67
N LEU A 27 -38.98 -23.13 20.48
CA LEU A 27 -37.54 -23.41 20.58
C LEU A 27 -36.97 -23.93 19.26
N THR A 28 -37.72 -24.79 18.57
CA THR A 28 -37.31 -25.29 17.24
C THR A 28 -37.20 -24.14 16.24
N GLU A 29 -38.15 -23.21 16.25
CA GLU A 29 -38.12 -22.05 15.39
C GLU A 29 -36.98 -21.08 15.74
N GLU A 30 -36.74 -20.84 17.03
CA GLU A 30 -35.60 -20.02 17.47
C GLU A 30 -34.25 -20.64 17.05
N LEU A 31 -34.09 -21.97 17.15
CA LEU A 31 -32.89 -22.66 16.69
C LEU A 31 -32.68 -22.49 15.18
N LYS A 32 -33.72 -22.69 14.37
CA LYS A 32 -33.66 -22.46 12.92
C LYS A 32 -33.26 -21.03 12.59
N GLN A 33 -33.81 -20.05 13.31
CA GLN A 33 -33.48 -18.64 13.12
C GLN A 33 -32.02 -18.36 13.49
N ARG A 34 -31.51 -18.93 14.58
CA ARG A 34 -30.11 -18.79 14.99
C ARG A 34 -29.17 -19.44 13.98
N GLU A 35 -29.50 -20.61 13.45
CA GLU A 35 -28.73 -21.29 12.40
C GLU A 35 -28.69 -20.47 11.11
N ALA A 36 -29.84 -19.98 10.64
CA ALA A 36 -29.93 -19.12 9.47
C ALA A 36 -29.12 -17.82 9.65
N ALA A 37 -29.22 -17.18 10.81
CA ALA A 37 -28.45 -15.98 11.14
C ALA A 37 -26.94 -16.26 11.19
N SER A 38 -26.53 -17.43 11.70
CA SER A 38 -25.13 -17.87 11.73
C SER A 38 -24.60 -18.06 10.31
N MET A 39 -25.32 -18.81 9.47
CA MET A 39 -24.93 -19.05 8.08
C MET A 39 -24.81 -17.75 7.27
N GLU A 40 -25.76 -16.83 7.44
CA GLU A 40 -25.71 -15.54 6.76
C GLU A 40 -24.52 -14.69 7.23
N LYS A 41 -24.20 -14.70 8.53
CA LYS A 41 -22.99 -14.03 9.06
C LYS A 41 -21.73 -14.63 8.46
N HIS A 42 -21.62 -15.95 8.43
CA HIS A 42 -20.48 -16.64 7.81
C HIS A 42 -20.32 -16.27 6.34
N LYS A 43 -21.40 -16.31 5.56
CA LYS A 43 -21.39 -15.94 4.14
C LYS A 43 -20.92 -14.50 3.91
N ARG A 44 -21.35 -13.55 4.74
CA ARG A 44 -20.91 -12.16 4.67
C ARG A 44 -19.42 -12.01 4.97
N VAL A 45 -18.92 -12.69 6.00
CA VAL A 45 -17.50 -12.69 6.36
C VAL A 45 -16.66 -13.29 5.24
N ASP A 46 -17.05 -14.43 4.69
CA ASP A 46 -16.30 -15.10 3.62
C ASP A 46 -16.26 -14.26 2.35
N THR A 47 -17.38 -13.61 2.01
CA THR A 47 -17.46 -12.68 0.87
C THR A 47 -16.55 -11.48 1.09
N GLY A 48 -16.62 -10.84 2.26
CA GLY A 48 -15.76 -9.71 2.61
C GLY A 48 -14.27 -10.09 2.64
N LEU A 49 -13.93 -11.29 3.11
CA LEU A 49 -12.58 -11.81 3.09
C LEU A 49 -12.06 -12.02 1.67
N LEU A 50 -12.90 -12.56 0.77
CA LEU A 50 -12.54 -12.77 -0.63
C LEU A 50 -12.29 -11.44 -1.34
N GLU A 51 -13.14 -10.44 -1.11
CA GLU A 51 -12.96 -9.09 -1.66
C GLU A 51 -11.70 -8.41 -1.14
N ALA A 52 -11.46 -8.47 0.17
CA ALA A 52 -10.23 -7.96 0.78
C ALA A 52 -8.98 -8.62 0.18
N LYS A 53 -8.98 -9.96 0.04
CA LYS A 53 -7.88 -10.69 -0.61
C LYS A 53 -7.66 -10.26 -2.05
N LYS A 54 -8.74 -10.04 -2.82
CA LYS A 54 -8.65 -9.57 -4.21
C LYS A 54 -7.99 -8.19 -4.29
N ILE A 55 -8.41 -7.25 -3.43
CA ILE A 55 -7.85 -5.90 -3.36
C ILE A 55 -6.36 -5.97 -2.97
N THR A 56 -6.02 -6.70 -1.92
CA THR A 56 -4.62 -6.88 -1.49
C THR A 56 -3.76 -7.49 -2.60
N SER A 57 -4.24 -8.52 -3.29
CA SER A 57 -3.50 -9.13 -4.41
C SER A 57 -3.31 -8.14 -5.57
N SER A 58 -4.30 -7.28 -5.84
CA SER A 58 -4.18 -6.24 -6.86
C SER A 58 -3.09 -5.24 -6.51
N TYR A 59 -3.08 -4.74 -5.26
CA TYR A 59 -2.05 -3.80 -4.81
C TYR A 59 -0.65 -4.42 -4.79
N GLN A 60 -0.53 -5.69 -4.39
CA GLN A 60 0.75 -6.39 -4.44
C GLN A 60 1.31 -6.43 -5.87
N LYS A 61 0.48 -6.77 -6.86
CA LYS A 61 0.90 -6.81 -8.27
C LYS A 61 1.33 -5.43 -8.79
N GLU A 62 0.62 -4.37 -8.41
CA GLU A 62 1.02 -3.01 -8.80
C GLU A 62 2.32 -2.56 -8.10
N ALA A 63 2.53 -2.98 -6.85
CA ALA A 63 3.79 -2.75 -6.15
C ALA A 63 4.95 -3.47 -6.86
N ASP A 64 4.75 -4.73 -7.26
CA ASP A 64 5.77 -5.50 -7.99
C ASP A 64 6.11 -4.86 -9.35
N LYS A 65 5.10 -4.36 -10.08
CA LYS A 65 5.32 -3.58 -11.31
C LYS A 65 6.13 -2.32 -11.05
N CYS A 66 5.78 -1.55 -10.03
CA CYS A 66 6.51 -0.34 -9.65
C CYS A 66 7.97 -0.64 -9.31
N ASN A 67 8.22 -1.70 -8.53
CA ASN A 67 9.57 -2.12 -8.17
C ASN A 67 10.39 -2.49 -9.40
N SER A 68 9.84 -3.31 -10.29
CA SER A 68 10.54 -3.70 -11.54
C SER A 68 10.84 -2.51 -12.46
N GLY A 69 9.90 -1.55 -12.54
CA GLY A 69 10.11 -0.31 -13.28
C GLY A 69 11.17 0.58 -12.66
N MET A 70 11.14 0.73 -11.34
CA MET A 70 12.12 1.51 -10.58
C MET A 70 13.52 0.93 -10.76
N GLU A 71 13.70 -0.38 -10.61
CA GLU A 71 14.98 -1.06 -10.81
C GLU A 71 15.56 -0.77 -12.21
N THR A 72 14.74 -0.90 -13.26
CA THR A 72 15.17 -0.61 -14.64
C THR A 72 15.60 0.86 -14.82
N CYS A 73 14.83 1.80 -14.25
CA CYS A 73 15.15 3.23 -14.33
C CYS A 73 16.43 3.59 -13.57
N GLU A 74 16.61 3.01 -12.38
CA GLU A 74 17.80 3.24 -11.56
C GLU A 74 19.06 2.64 -12.20
N GLU A 75 18.98 1.44 -12.78
CA GLU A 75 20.08 0.86 -13.55
C GLU A 75 20.49 1.76 -14.73
N ALA A 76 19.51 2.29 -15.47
CA ALA A 76 19.76 3.22 -16.58
C ALA A 76 20.40 4.54 -16.09
N ARG A 77 19.92 5.07 -14.96
CA ARG A 77 20.49 6.26 -14.31
C ARG A 77 21.96 6.02 -13.94
N GLU A 78 22.26 4.94 -13.22
CA GLU A 78 23.63 4.62 -12.80
C GLU A 78 24.58 4.44 -14.00
N LYS A 79 24.11 3.79 -15.08
CA LYS A 79 24.89 3.65 -16.30
C LYS A 79 25.17 5.01 -16.96
N ALA A 80 24.17 5.89 -17.02
CA ALA A 80 24.32 7.24 -17.57
C ALA A 80 25.27 8.08 -16.71
N GLU A 81 25.21 7.98 -15.39
CA GLU A 81 26.11 8.68 -14.47
C GLU A 81 27.57 8.23 -14.65
N LYS A 82 27.82 6.92 -14.77
CA LYS A 82 29.15 6.39 -15.07
C LYS A 82 29.70 6.92 -16.41
N ALA A 83 28.88 6.84 -17.46
CA ALA A 83 29.26 7.35 -18.79
C ALA A 83 29.52 8.86 -18.77
N LEU A 84 28.74 9.63 -18.00
CA LEU A 84 28.93 11.07 -17.86
C LEU A 84 30.25 11.42 -17.15
N VAL A 85 30.64 10.65 -16.12
CA VAL A 85 31.93 10.85 -15.44
C VAL A 85 33.10 10.60 -16.39
N GLU A 86 33.04 9.52 -17.18
CA GLU A 86 34.06 9.22 -18.19
C GLU A 86 34.13 10.31 -19.27
N GLN A 87 32.97 10.76 -19.76
CA GLN A 87 32.87 11.82 -20.73
C GLN A 87 33.45 13.14 -20.20
N LYS A 88 33.17 13.51 -18.95
CA LYS A 88 33.76 14.71 -18.31
C LYS A 88 35.28 14.63 -18.23
N LYS A 89 35.84 13.47 -17.90
CA LYS A 89 37.29 13.26 -17.86
C LYS A 89 37.92 13.45 -19.24
N LEU A 90 37.35 12.84 -20.27
CA LEU A 90 37.82 12.99 -21.65
C LEU A 90 37.70 14.44 -22.13
N THR A 91 36.56 15.08 -21.88
CA THR A 91 36.33 16.50 -22.23
C THR A 91 37.37 17.40 -21.58
N SER A 92 37.66 17.21 -20.29
CA SER A 92 38.70 17.98 -19.59
C SER A 92 40.09 17.81 -20.21
N MET A 93 40.47 16.60 -20.61
CA MET A 93 41.73 16.35 -21.34
C MET A 93 41.78 17.09 -22.68
N TRP A 94 40.69 17.05 -23.44
CA TRP A 94 40.60 17.71 -24.74
C TRP A 94 40.64 19.24 -24.61
N GLU A 95 39.93 19.80 -23.63
CA GLU A 95 39.97 21.22 -23.29
C GLU A 95 41.39 21.67 -22.94
N GLN A 96 42.09 20.91 -22.08
CA GLN A 96 43.48 21.21 -21.72
C GLN A 96 44.38 21.22 -22.96
N ARG A 97 44.24 20.21 -23.83
CA ARG A 97 45.02 20.12 -25.08
C ARG A 97 44.71 21.27 -26.03
N ALA A 98 43.45 21.67 -26.14
CA ALA A 98 43.05 22.81 -26.97
C ALA A 98 43.70 24.10 -26.47
N ARG A 99 43.66 24.36 -25.16
CA ARG A 99 44.30 25.54 -24.53
C ARG A 99 45.80 25.57 -24.77
N GLN A 100 46.49 24.43 -24.64
CA GLN A 100 47.92 24.32 -24.96
C GLN A 100 48.26 24.67 -26.41
N LYS A 101 47.31 24.43 -27.33
CA LYS A 101 47.43 24.79 -28.75
C LYS A 101 46.94 26.20 -29.08
N GLY A 102 46.67 27.02 -28.06
CA GLY A 102 46.28 28.42 -28.24
C GLY A 102 44.78 28.62 -28.48
N TYR A 103 43.93 27.59 -28.29
CA TYR A 103 42.49 27.79 -28.26
C TYR A 103 42.12 28.69 -27.07
N LYS A 104 41.41 29.78 -27.33
CA LYS A 104 40.83 30.66 -26.32
C LYS A 104 39.32 30.49 -26.41
N ASP A 105 38.70 30.17 -25.28
CA ASP A 105 37.24 30.10 -25.17
C ASP A 105 36.66 31.38 -25.76
N GLY A 106 35.76 31.24 -26.73
CA GLY A 106 35.28 32.35 -27.55
C GLY A 106 34.90 33.54 -26.69
N ALA A 107 35.68 34.62 -26.82
CA ALA A 107 35.32 35.92 -26.30
C ALA A 107 34.11 36.44 -27.07
N THR A 108 32.90 36.04 -26.67
CA THR A 108 31.69 36.84 -26.82
C THR A 108 31.44 37.61 -25.53
N LYS A 109 32.46 38.32 -25.06
CA LYS A 109 32.25 39.51 -24.24
C LYS A 109 32.99 40.64 -24.92
N SER A 110 32.20 41.39 -25.68
CA SER A 110 32.55 42.68 -26.24
C SER A 110 33.39 43.47 -25.26
N THR A 111 34.56 43.91 -25.73
CA THR A 111 35.33 44.99 -25.16
C THR A 111 34.42 46.20 -24.97
N VAL A 112 33.82 46.36 -23.79
CA VAL A 112 33.26 47.64 -23.35
C VAL A 112 34.17 48.15 -22.26
N LYS A 113 35.10 48.97 -22.71
CA LYS A 113 36.02 49.75 -21.90
C LYS A 113 35.20 50.89 -21.26
N SER A 114 34.54 50.64 -20.14
CA SER A 114 33.98 51.73 -19.33
C SER A 114 35.05 52.24 -18.37
N LYS A 115 35.81 53.23 -18.84
CA LYS A 115 36.44 54.20 -17.97
C LYS A 115 35.33 55.10 -17.42
N SER A 116 35.12 55.09 -16.11
CA SER A 116 34.67 56.27 -15.37
C SER A 116 35.02 56.06 -13.91
N GLY A 117 36.17 56.60 -13.51
CA GLY A 117 36.35 56.97 -12.11
C GLY A 117 35.47 58.17 -11.80
N THR A 118 35.02 58.28 -10.56
CA THR A 118 34.87 59.52 -9.77
C THR A 118 34.59 59.06 -8.34
N GLU A 119 35.60 59.16 -7.48
CA GLU A 119 35.39 59.44 -6.05
C GLU A 119 34.60 60.75 -5.94
N VAL A 120 33.75 60.89 -4.91
CA VAL A 120 33.78 62.02 -3.95
C VAL A 120 32.48 62.04 -3.12
N ALA A 121 32.70 62.17 -1.81
CA ALA A 121 31.85 62.62 -0.70
C ALA A 121 30.68 61.71 -0.25
#